data_AF-A0A8T8E7J4-F1
#
_entry.id   AF-A0A8T8E7J4-F1
#
_cell.length_a   1.000
_cell.length_b   1.000
_cell.length_c   1.000
_cell.angle_alpha   90.00
_cell.angle_beta   90.00
_cell.angle_gamma   90.00
#
_symmetry.space_group_name_H-M   'P 1'
#
loop_
_entity.id
_entity.type
_entity.pdbx_description
1 polymer ?
#
loop_
_entity_poly.entity_id
_entity_poly.type
_entity_poly.pdbx_seq_one_letter_code
_entity_poly.pdbx_strand_id
1 'polypeptide(L)'
;MLQAGGLDETDLYQDLNQNPRQIIGELDYTRVFRETEYSGLIGERLEKVCEAGFASMDFILDFEFGGKDQPHKNIGDIAFLIPPREGFKHGDHILGVVDTKSSSETDLKKERIKNKHIEYLRQAREFRHDAHIAHIFVVFSMKGLAANEIDWYDAIEREYRDPLDATMVVLYADALAQMIDAHVSVGQRNELNLAVGDITDTIRPFFNYRAFRDSLDSEIRTMTRVADEDPSEGEQSYQEEYLQRERVLVVTRDMVDQRLRNVVENYDEIEHRLSRYPASRY
;
A
#
# COMPACT_ATOMS: atom_id res chain seq x y z
N MET A 1 -3.63 20.10 37.23
CA MET A 1 -4.61 19.87 36.14
C MET A 1 -4.05 20.53 34.90
N LEU A 2 -3.36 19.77 34.06
CA LEU A 2 -2.97 20.21 32.72
C LEU A 2 -4.15 19.89 31.81
N GLN A 3 -4.74 20.91 31.20
CA GLN A 3 -5.72 20.74 30.14
C GLN A 3 -5.04 19.99 28.99
N ALA A 4 -5.53 18.78 28.71
CA ALA A 4 -5.23 18.09 27.46
C ALA A 4 -5.84 18.94 26.34
N GLY A 5 -5.00 19.71 25.65
CA GLY A 5 -5.39 20.47 24.48
C GLY A 5 -5.79 19.50 23.38
N GLY A 6 -7.09 19.44 23.10
CA GLY A 6 -7.57 19.01 21.80
C GLY A 6 -7.06 20.00 20.77
N LEU A 7 -5.94 19.65 20.13
CA LEU A 7 -5.73 20.07 18.75
C LEU A 7 -6.72 19.23 17.94
N ASP A 8 -7.62 19.92 17.25
CA ASP A 8 -8.82 19.35 16.64
C ASP A 8 -8.40 18.23 15.68
N GLU A 9 -9.10 17.12 15.74
CA GLU A 9 -8.82 15.95 14.92
C GLU A 9 -8.93 16.25 13.41
N THR A 10 -9.75 17.25 13.09
CA THR A 10 -9.92 17.83 11.76
C THR A 10 -8.70 18.67 11.35
N ASP A 11 -8.01 19.28 12.32
CA ASP A 11 -6.82 20.11 12.08
C ASP A 11 -5.65 19.23 11.61
N LEU A 12 -5.45 18.03 12.18
CA LEU A 12 -4.31 17.18 11.78
C LEU A 12 -4.37 16.76 10.30
N TYR A 13 -5.53 16.31 9.82
CA TYR A 13 -5.68 15.93 8.40
C TYR A 13 -5.52 17.15 7.47
N GLN A 14 -6.07 18.30 7.86
CA GLN A 14 -5.92 19.54 7.09
C GLN A 14 -4.46 20.03 7.07
N ASP A 15 -3.76 19.96 8.20
CA ASP A 15 -2.35 20.34 8.34
C ASP A 15 -1.44 19.42 7.51
N LEU A 16 -1.68 18.10 7.56
CA LEU A 16 -0.93 17.12 6.77
C LEU A 16 -1.16 17.28 5.26
N ASN A 17 -2.39 17.58 4.84
CA ASN A 17 -2.66 17.89 3.44
C ASN A 17 -1.98 19.18 2.97
N GLN A 18 -1.80 20.15 3.85
CA GLN A 18 -1.09 21.39 3.54
C GLN A 18 0.43 21.19 3.48
N ASN A 19 0.96 20.16 4.16
CA ASN A 19 2.38 19.83 4.13
C ASN A 19 2.63 18.31 4.06
N PRO A 20 2.54 17.71 2.87
CA PRO A 20 2.65 16.26 2.71
C PRO A 20 3.98 15.65 3.20
N ARG A 21 5.06 16.44 3.31
CA ARG A 21 6.33 15.97 3.92
C ARG A 21 6.21 15.69 5.42
N GLN A 22 5.27 16.34 6.10
CA GLN A 22 4.97 16.04 7.51
C GLN A 22 4.34 14.67 7.68
N ILE A 23 3.68 14.11 6.66
CA ILE A 23 3.10 12.75 6.72
C ILE A 23 4.20 11.72 6.96
N ILE A 24 5.34 11.85 6.26
CA ILE A 24 6.50 10.97 6.44
C ILE A 24 7.02 11.07 7.88
N GLY A 25 7.20 12.30 8.38
CA GLY A 25 7.63 12.52 9.76
C GLY A 25 6.64 11.99 10.79
N GLU A 26 5.34 12.03 10.52
CA GLU A 26 4.29 11.48 11.38
C GLU A 26 4.24 9.94 11.35
N LEU A 27 4.51 9.30 10.21
CA LEU A 27 4.64 7.84 10.14
C LEU A 27 5.82 7.36 11.00
N ASP A 28 6.96 8.04 10.91
CA ASP A 28 8.14 7.76 11.75
C ASP A 28 7.86 8.08 13.23
N TYR A 29 7.21 9.21 13.50
CA TYR A 29 6.82 9.60 14.87
C TYR A 29 5.90 8.56 15.51
N THR A 30 4.88 8.11 14.78
CA THR A 30 3.89 7.13 15.27
C THR A 30 4.57 5.79 15.57
N ARG A 31 5.58 5.41 14.79
CA ARG A 31 6.44 4.26 15.07
C ARG A 31 7.22 4.42 16.39
N VAL A 32 7.92 5.55 16.58
CA VAL A 32 8.75 5.79 17.78
C VAL A 32 7.92 5.97 19.04
N PHE A 33 6.82 6.73 18.98
CA PHE A 33 5.96 6.94 20.15
C PHE A 33 5.29 5.66 20.64
N ARG A 34 5.12 4.66 19.77
CA ARG A 34 4.61 3.33 20.14
C ARG A 34 5.57 2.58 21.07
N GLU A 35 6.86 2.86 21.00
CA GLU A 35 7.87 2.30 21.90
C GLU A 35 7.79 2.92 23.31
N THR A 36 6.88 3.90 23.51
CA THR A 36 6.59 4.55 24.79
C THR A 36 5.21 4.16 25.35
N GLU A 37 4.96 4.39 26.64
CA GLU A 37 3.74 3.93 27.34
C GLU A 37 2.43 4.67 26.95
N TYR A 38 2.47 5.66 26.05
CA TYR A 38 1.31 6.48 25.66
C TYR A 38 0.52 5.88 24.48
N SER A 39 -0.11 4.72 24.70
CA SER A 39 -0.67 3.88 23.61
C SER A 39 -2.10 4.18 23.15
N GLY A 40 -2.89 4.95 23.91
CA GLY A 40 -4.35 5.05 23.70
C GLY A 40 -4.80 5.75 22.41
N LEU A 41 -4.08 6.77 21.95
CA LEU A 41 -4.45 7.62 20.80
C LEU A 41 -3.64 7.31 19.52
N ILE A 42 -2.74 6.32 19.58
CA ILE A 42 -1.81 6.02 18.48
C ILE A 42 -2.54 5.34 17.31
N GLY A 43 -3.59 4.57 17.57
CA GLY A 43 -4.40 3.92 16.53
C GLY A 43 -5.06 4.94 15.61
N GLU A 44 -5.90 5.79 16.18
CA GLU A 44 -6.63 6.84 15.45
C GLU A 44 -5.69 7.84 14.76
N ARG A 45 -4.53 8.15 15.35
CA ARG A 45 -3.50 8.98 14.70
C ARG A 45 -2.93 8.28 13.46
N LEU A 46 -2.60 6.99 13.56
CA LEU A 46 -2.08 6.23 12.41
C LEU A 46 -3.09 6.16 11.27
N GLU A 47 -4.37 5.96 11.58
CA GLU A 47 -5.45 5.96 10.58
C GLU A 47 -5.47 7.28 9.79
N LYS A 48 -5.45 8.43 10.48
CA LYS A 48 -5.45 9.75 9.84
C LYS A 48 -4.19 10.05 9.04
N VAL A 49 -3.03 9.64 9.56
CA VAL A 49 -1.76 9.81 8.85
C VAL A 49 -1.74 8.96 7.58
N CYS A 50 -2.24 7.71 7.64
CA CYS A 50 -2.40 6.86 6.46
C CYS A 50 -3.40 7.45 5.47
N GLU A 51 -4.53 7.98 5.94
CA GLU A 51 -5.56 8.61 5.11
C GLU A 51 -4.99 9.80 4.31
N ALA A 52 -4.31 10.71 5.00
CA ALA A 52 -3.59 11.82 4.36
C ALA A 52 -2.50 11.31 3.40
N GLY A 53 -1.81 10.22 3.77
CA GLY A 53 -0.81 9.57 2.93
C GLY A 53 -1.37 9.08 1.60
N PHE A 54 -2.46 8.32 1.62
CA PHE A 54 -3.12 7.87 0.39
C PHE A 54 -3.67 9.03 -0.43
N ALA A 55 -4.28 10.05 0.20
CA ALA A 55 -4.74 11.25 -0.48
C ALA A 55 -3.60 12.01 -1.19
N SER A 56 -2.42 12.06 -0.59
CA SER A 56 -1.25 12.76 -1.15
C SER A 56 -0.65 12.10 -2.40
N MET A 57 -1.01 10.83 -2.68
CA MET A 57 -0.59 10.08 -3.87
C MET A 57 -1.59 10.21 -5.03
N ASP A 58 -2.40 11.28 -5.06
CA ASP A 58 -3.45 11.52 -6.05
C ASP A 58 -4.52 10.40 -6.12
N PHE A 59 -4.65 9.58 -5.06
CA PHE A 59 -5.73 8.60 -4.97
C PHE A 59 -7.03 9.30 -4.57
N ILE A 60 -8.13 8.90 -5.20
CA ILE A 60 -9.44 9.46 -4.89
C ILE A 60 -9.93 8.76 -3.61
N LEU A 61 -9.88 9.47 -2.48
CA LEU A 61 -10.55 9.01 -1.27
C LEU A 61 -12.06 8.99 -1.52
N ASP A 62 -12.67 7.82 -1.32
CA ASP A 62 -14.09 7.64 -1.60
C ASP A 62 -14.88 7.64 -0.28
N PHE A 63 -15.15 8.85 0.22
CA PHE A 63 -15.90 9.09 1.45
C PHE A 63 -17.37 8.64 1.38
N GLU A 64 -17.89 8.32 0.19
CA GLU A 64 -19.26 7.79 -0.02
C GLU A 64 -19.33 6.26 0.09
N PHE A 65 -18.22 5.58 0.41
CA PHE A 65 -18.20 4.17 0.81
C PHE A 65 -18.86 3.97 2.19
N GLY A 66 -20.19 3.94 2.15
CA GLY A 66 -21.10 3.61 3.24
C GLY A 66 -22.50 3.70 2.65
N GLY A 67 -23.18 2.56 2.48
CA GLY A 67 -24.37 2.46 1.64
C GLY A 67 -25.43 3.54 1.90
N LYS A 68 -26.22 3.89 0.87
CA LYS A 68 -27.25 4.96 0.91
C LYS A 68 -28.26 4.86 2.06
N ASP A 69 -28.46 3.67 2.64
CA ASP A 69 -29.36 3.45 3.77
C ASP A 69 -28.65 3.52 5.14
N GLN A 70 -27.32 3.51 5.16
CA GLN A 70 -26.46 3.64 6.34
C GLN A 70 -25.08 4.22 5.94
N PRO A 71 -24.94 5.55 5.77
CA PRO A 71 -23.62 6.17 5.83
C PRO A 71 -22.98 5.71 7.15
N HIS A 72 -21.70 5.32 7.16
CA HIS A 72 -20.95 4.79 8.32
C HIS A 72 -21.03 3.28 8.63
N LYS A 73 -21.48 2.41 7.72
CA LYS A 73 -21.07 0.99 7.85
C LYS A 73 -19.59 0.89 7.46
N ASN A 74 -18.69 0.92 8.45
CA ASN A 74 -17.22 0.84 8.29
C ASN A 74 -16.83 -0.23 7.26
N ILE A 75 -16.29 0.19 6.12
CA ILE A 75 -15.62 -0.66 5.13
C ILE A 75 -14.13 -0.33 5.26
N GLY A 76 -13.43 -1.03 6.16
CA GLY A 76 -12.06 -0.68 6.54
C GLY A 76 -11.96 0.66 7.29
N ASP A 77 -10.73 1.02 7.64
CA ASP A 77 -10.39 2.32 8.22
C ASP A 77 -10.32 3.40 7.12
N ILE A 78 -9.86 3.03 5.92
CA ILE A 78 -9.71 3.94 4.77
C ILE A 78 -10.14 3.21 3.49
N ALA A 79 -10.85 3.92 2.60
CA ALA A 79 -11.15 3.45 1.25
C ALA A 79 -10.69 4.45 0.19
N PHE A 80 -10.01 3.97 -0.85
CA PHE A 80 -9.52 4.82 -1.94
C PHE A 80 -9.66 4.13 -3.30
N LEU A 81 -9.73 4.94 -4.35
CA LEU A 81 -9.76 4.49 -5.73
C LEU A 81 -8.51 4.96 -6.47
N ILE A 82 -7.81 4.01 -7.08
CA ILE A 82 -6.81 4.29 -8.12
C ILE A 82 -7.54 4.24 -9.47
N PRO A 83 -7.51 5.32 -10.27
CA PRO A 83 -8.14 5.37 -11.58
C PRO A 83 -7.52 4.33 -12.54
N PRO A 84 -8.12 4.01 -13.69
CA PRO A 84 -7.50 3.11 -14.66
C PRO A 84 -6.36 3.84 -15.39
N ARG A 85 -5.40 3.08 -15.94
CA ARG A 85 -4.36 3.65 -16.82
C ARG A 85 -4.95 4.43 -17.98
N GLU A 86 -4.31 5.53 -18.36
CA GLU A 86 -4.69 6.27 -19.56
C GLU A 86 -4.70 5.33 -20.79
N GLY A 87 -5.85 5.26 -21.47
CA GLY A 87 -6.06 4.37 -22.63
C GLY A 87 -6.75 3.03 -22.34
N PHE A 88 -6.91 2.63 -21.07
CA PHE A 88 -7.66 1.44 -20.68
C PHE A 88 -9.01 1.81 -20.05
N LYS A 89 -10.13 1.36 -20.64
CA LYS A 89 -11.47 1.81 -20.25
C LYS A 89 -12.18 0.93 -19.20
N HIS A 90 -11.83 -0.35 -19.08
CA HIS A 90 -12.52 -1.30 -18.17
C HIS A 90 -11.53 -2.31 -17.55
N GLY A 91 -11.67 -2.56 -16.24
CA GLY A 91 -10.98 -3.65 -15.53
C GLY A 91 -9.63 -3.32 -14.88
N ASP A 92 -9.20 -2.05 -14.89
CA ASP A 92 -7.91 -1.61 -14.31
C ASP A 92 -8.07 -0.66 -13.11
N HIS A 93 -9.31 -0.44 -12.66
CA HIS A 93 -9.55 0.26 -11.40
C HIS A 93 -9.03 -0.58 -10.23
N ILE A 94 -8.39 0.07 -9.26
CA ILE A 94 -8.07 -0.57 -7.98
C ILE A 94 -8.86 0.14 -6.89
N LEU A 95 -9.67 -0.62 -6.16
CA LEU A 95 -10.31 -0.18 -4.94
C LEU A 95 -9.47 -0.67 -3.76
N GLY A 96 -8.81 0.25 -3.07
CA GLY A 96 -8.10 0.00 -1.83
C GLY A 96 -9.05 0.00 -0.64
N VAL A 97 -9.00 -1.05 0.18
CA VAL A 97 -9.66 -1.11 1.49
C VAL A 97 -8.58 -1.35 2.52
N VAL A 98 -8.31 -0.34 3.33
CA VAL A 98 -7.18 -0.31 4.26
C VAL A 98 -7.65 -0.55 5.67
N ASP A 99 -6.89 -1.36 6.41
CA ASP A 99 -7.05 -1.60 7.84
C ASP A 99 -5.66 -1.39 8.48
N THR A 100 -5.54 -0.38 9.33
CA THR A 100 -4.26 -0.01 9.92
C THR A 100 -3.98 -0.83 11.17
N LYS A 101 -2.71 -1.20 11.36
CA LYS A 101 -2.24 -1.98 12.50
C LYS A 101 -1.21 -1.19 13.23
N SER A 102 -1.69 -0.54 14.27
CA SER A 102 -0.87 0.35 15.05
C SER A 102 0.14 -0.39 15.93
N SER A 103 -0.01 -1.70 16.18
CA SER A 103 0.93 -2.54 16.95
C SER A 103 2.38 -2.44 16.44
N SER A 104 3.35 -2.39 17.36
CA SER A 104 4.78 -2.39 17.01
C SER A 104 5.15 -3.61 16.18
N GLU A 105 4.73 -4.80 16.64
CA GLU A 105 4.77 -6.06 15.90
C GLU A 105 3.34 -6.55 15.67
N THR A 106 2.98 -6.70 14.41
CA THR A 106 1.64 -7.13 14.01
C THR A 106 1.54 -8.66 13.97
N ASP A 107 0.45 -9.17 14.54
CA ASP A 107 0.08 -10.59 14.52
C ASP A 107 -1.31 -10.74 13.89
N LEU A 108 -1.32 -10.96 12.57
CA LEU A 108 -2.56 -11.07 11.80
C LEU A 108 -3.43 -12.26 12.21
N LYS A 109 -2.91 -13.31 12.89
CA LYS A 109 -3.75 -14.43 13.36
C LYS A 109 -4.82 -13.99 14.35
N LYS A 110 -4.60 -12.88 15.05
CA LYS A 110 -5.58 -12.29 15.98
C LYS A 110 -6.66 -11.48 15.27
N GLU A 111 -6.47 -11.17 13.99
CA GLU A 111 -7.46 -10.41 13.22
C GLU A 111 -8.68 -11.26 12.89
N ARG A 112 -9.85 -10.70 13.15
CA ARG A 112 -11.12 -11.38 12.96
C ARG A 112 -11.45 -11.43 11.47
N ILE A 113 -11.37 -12.61 10.87
CA ILE A 113 -11.77 -12.81 9.47
C ILE A 113 -13.29 -12.64 9.29
N LYS A 114 -14.08 -13.43 10.04
CA LYS A 114 -15.54 -13.42 9.96
C LYS A 114 -16.12 -12.16 10.59
N ASN A 115 -17.17 -11.62 9.97
CA ASN A 115 -17.90 -10.43 10.42
C ASN A 115 -17.08 -9.13 10.46
N LYS A 116 -15.84 -9.13 9.91
CA LYS A 116 -15.03 -7.92 9.69
C LYS A 116 -14.47 -7.92 8.27
N HIS A 117 -13.36 -8.61 8.01
CA HIS A 117 -12.68 -8.55 6.72
C HIS A 117 -13.48 -9.18 5.56
N ILE A 118 -14.21 -10.28 5.80
CA ILE A 118 -15.14 -10.84 4.80
C ILE A 118 -16.21 -9.81 4.41
N GLU A 119 -16.71 -9.07 5.39
CA GLU A 119 -17.77 -8.09 5.16
C GLU A 119 -17.23 -6.87 4.42
N TYR A 120 -15.99 -6.44 4.71
CA TYR A 120 -15.29 -5.42 3.93
C TYR A 120 -15.17 -5.82 2.45
N LEU A 121 -14.67 -7.03 2.18
CA LEU A 121 -14.50 -7.54 0.81
C LEU A 121 -15.83 -7.67 0.06
N ARG A 122 -16.89 -8.10 0.76
CA ARG A 122 -18.25 -8.19 0.20
C ARG A 122 -18.80 -6.83 -0.18
N GLN A 123 -18.75 -5.86 0.74
CA GLN A 123 -19.22 -4.51 0.47
C GLN A 123 -18.40 -3.82 -0.63
N ALA A 124 -17.08 -4.00 -0.62
CA ALA A 124 -16.19 -3.49 -1.67
C ALA A 124 -16.57 -4.02 -3.06
N ARG A 125 -16.87 -5.32 -3.18
CA ARG A 125 -17.31 -5.92 -4.45
C ARG A 125 -18.69 -5.45 -4.89
N GLU A 126 -19.62 -5.28 -3.95
CA GLU A 126 -20.97 -4.75 -4.23
C GLU A 126 -20.92 -3.31 -4.74
N PHE A 127 -20.01 -2.50 -4.20
CA PHE A 127 -19.82 -1.12 -4.64
C PHE A 127 -19.09 -1.03 -6.00
N ARG A 128 -17.96 -1.73 -6.17
CA ARG A 128 -17.19 -1.78 -7.44
C ARG A 128 -17.04 -3.22 -7.94
N HIS A 129 -17.98 -3.65 -8.79
CA HIS A 129 -17.87 -4.94 -9.46
C HIS A 129 -16.75 -4.97 -10.52
N ASP A 130 -16.41 -3.81 -11.08
CA ASP A 130 -15.45 -3.62 -12.17
C ASP A 130 -13.99 -3.41 -11.71
N ALA A 131 -13.76 -3.28 -10.40
CA ALA A 131 -12.44 -3.01 -9.83
C ALA A 131 -11.75 -4.28 -9.32
N HIS A 132 -10.42 -4.25 -9.37
CA HIS A 132 -9.58 -5.10 -8.54
C HIS A 132 -9.61 -4.58 -7.11
N ILE A 133 -9.73 -5.45 -6.11
CA ILE A 133 -9.79 -5.04 -4.70
C ILE A 133 -8.42 -5.26 -4.05
N ALA A 134 -7.79 -4.19 -3.58
CA ALA A 134 -6.60 -4.26 -2.76
C ALA A 134 -7.00 -4.22 -1.27
N HIS A 135 -6.90 -5.36 -0.59
CA HIS A 135 -7.17 -5.45 0.84
C HIS A 135 -5.87 -5.25 1.61
N ILE A 136 -5.69 -4.06 2.18
CA ILE A 136 -4.40 -3.55 2.62
C ILE A 136 -4.35 -3.53 4.15
N PHE A 137 -3.30 -4.13 4.71
CA PHE A 137 -2.91 -3.96 6.10
C PHE A 137 -1.70 -3.04 6.15
N VAL A 138 -1.83 -1.85 6.75
CA VAL A 138 -0.67 -0.99 7.01
C VAL A 138 -0.06 -1.36 8.36
N VAL A 139 1.20 -1.78 8.36
CA VAL A 139 1.89 -2.31 9.55
C VAL A 139 3.24 -1.61 9.76
N PHE A 140 3.70 -1.49 11.01
CA PHE A 140 5.09 -1.08 11.26
C PHE A 140 6.08 -2.23 11.09
N SER A 141 5.71 -3.41 11.60
CA SER A 141 6.47 -4.64 11.42
C SER A 141 5.59 -5.87 11.63
N MET A 142 6.09 -7.03 11.22
CA MET A 142 5.43 -8.33 11.38
C MET A 142 6.13 -9.17 12.44
N LYS A 143 5.36 -9.88 13.26
CA LYS A 143 5.89 -10.73 14.33
C LYS A 143 6.45 -12.06 13.82
N GLY A 144 7.77 -12.17 13.68
CA GLY A 144 8.48 -13.43 13.41
C GLY A 144 8.23 -14.03 12.01
N LEU A 145 8.77 -15.23 11.76
CA LEU A 145 8.82 -15.89 10.43
C LEU A 145 7.69 -16.86 10.11
N ALA A 146 7.00 -17.41 11.12
CA ALA A 146 5.86 -18.32 10.95
C ALA A 146 4.59 -17.56 10.50
N ALA A 147 4.79 -16.77 9.46
CA ALA A 147 4.21 -15.46 9.28
C ALA A 147 2.72 -15.54 9.02
N ASN A 148 2.04 -14.79 9.86
CA ASN A 148 0.61 -14.81 10.00
C ASN A 148 -0.11 -14.34 8.74
N GLU A 149 0.56 -13.63 7.81
CA GLU A 149 -0.04 -13.26 6.54
C GLU A 149 -0.35 -14.45 5.63
N ILE A 150 0.52 -15.48 5.57
CA ILE A 150 0.27 -16.66 4.74
C ILE A 150 -0.87 -17.47 5.35
N ASP A 151 -0.77 -17.80 6.64
CA ASP A 151 -1.81 -18.55 7.36
C ASP A 151 -3.16 -17.83 7.36
N TRP A 152 -3.15 -16.51 7.57
CA TRP A 152 -4.36 -15.70 7.57
C TRP A 152 -4.94 -15.58 6.16
N TYR A 153 -4.09 -15.40 5.14
CA TYR A 153 -4.51 -15.43 3.74
C TYR A 153 -5.17 -16.77 3.40
N ASP A 154 -4.51 -17.88 3.68
CA ASP A 154 -5.03 -19.23 3.44
C ASP A 154 -6.37 -19.43 4.18
N ALA A 155 -6.53 -18.85 5.37
CA ALA A 155 -7.78 -18.90 6.14
C ALA A 155 -8.91 -18.06 5.52
N ILE A 156 -8.66 -16.82 5.09
CA ILE A 156 -9.68 -15.99 4.45
C ILE A 156 -10.04 -16.50 3.05
N GLU A 157 -9.07 -17.01 2.30
CA GLU A 157 -9.28 -17.57 0.96
C GLU A 157 -10.23 -18.78 1.01
N ARG A 158 -10.13 -19.61 2.06
CA ARG A 158 -11.06 -20.74 2.28
C ARG A 158 -12.49 -20.28 2.55
N GLU A 159 -12.66 -19.15 3.23
CA GLU A 159 -13.98 -18.61 3.59
C GLU A 159 -14.61 -17.79 2.47
N TYR A 160 -13.79 -17.23 1.57
CA TYR A 160 -14.20 -16.35 0.48
C TYR A 160 -13.98 -17.01 -0.90
N ARG A 161 -14.13 -18.34 -0.97
CA ARG A 161 -13.72 -19.15 -2.13
C ARG A 161 -14.67 -19.04 -3.33
N ASP A 162 -14.78 -17.87 -3.96
CA ASP A 162 -15.27 -17.65 -5.34
C ASP A 162 -15.02 -16.20 -5.82
N PRO A 163 -15.02 -15.89 -7.13
CA PRO A 163 -13.92 -15.28 -7.89
C PRO A 163 -13.71 -13.79 -7.58
N LEU A 164 -13.38 -13.46 -6.33
CA LEU A 164 -12.99 -12.13 -5.96
C LEU A 164 -11.63 -11.85 -6.61
N ASP A 165 -11.63 -10.93 -7.57
CA ASP A 165 -10.40 -10.34 -8.08
C ASP A 165 -9.84 -9.39 -7.02
N ALA A 166 -9.10 -9.96 -6.07
CA ALA A 166 -8.54 -9.25 -4.93
C ALA A 166 -7.10 -9.69 -4.64
N THR A 167 -6.33 -8.74 -4.11
CA THR A 167 -4.98 -8.94 -3.56
C THR A 167 -5.02 -8.62 -2.08
N MET A 168 -4.41 -9.46 -1.26
CA MET A 168 -4.05 -9.07 0.10
C MET A 168 -2.69 -8.39 0.07
N VAL A 169 -2.61 -7.18 0.62
CA VAL A 169 -1.38 -6.39 0.69
C VAL A 169 -1.03 -6.16 2.15
N VAL A 170 0.17 -6.57 2.57
CA VAL A 170 0.77 -6.11 3.83
C VAL A 170 1.75 -5.00 3.46
N LEU A 171 1.33 -3.76 3.68
CA LEU A 171 2.12 -2.57 3.34
C LEU A 171 2.86 -2.11 4.58
N TYR A 172 4.19 -2.16 4.55
CA TYR A 172 4.97 -1.57 5.64
C TYR A 172 4.85 -0.05 5.61
N ALA A 173 4.76 0.56 6.78
CA ALA A 173 4.59 2.01 6.92
C ALA A 173 5.77 2.80 6.30
N ASP A 174 6.98 2.24 6.31
CA ASP A 174 8.15 2.83 5.66
C ASP A 174 8.09 2.73 4.12
N ALA A 175 7.53 1.65 3.59
CA ALA A 175 7.22 1.52 2.17
C ALA A 175 6.18 2.55 1.74
N LEU A 176 5.12 2.76 2.53
CA LEU A 176 4.13 3.82 2.30
C LEU A 176 4.79 5.20 2.32
N ALA A 177 5.64 5.48 3.32
CA ALA A 177 6.37 6.73 3.41
C ALA A 177 7.23 6.99 2.16
N GLN A 178 7.89 5.95 1.64
CA GLN A 178 8.69 6.02 0.43
C GLN A 178 7.85 6.28 -0.83
N MET A 179 6.67 5.66 -0.94
CA MET A 179 5.73 5.95 -2.03
C MET A 179 5.24 7.41 -1.98
N ILE A 180 4.92 7.92 -0.78
CA ILE A 180 4.50 9.31 -0.57
C ILE A 180 5.63 10.28 -0.93
N ASP A 181 6.86 10.01 -0.48
CA ASP A 181 8.02 10.86 -0.79
C ASP A 181 8.20 11.02 -2.31
N ALA A 182 8.06 9.92 -3.06
CA ALA A 182 8.14 9.94 -4.51
C ALA A 182 7.05 10.84 -5.16
N HIS A 183 5.83 10.86 -4.61
CA HIS A 183 4.71 11.69 -5.11
C HIS A 183 4.82 13.17 -4.72
N VAL A 184 5.41 13.45 -3.55
CA VAL A 184 5.51 14.81 -3.01
C VAL A 184 6.79 15.51 -3.49
N SER A 185 7.85 14.76 -3.74
CA SER A 185 9.12 15.29 -4.23
C SER A 185 9.00 15.68 -5.70
N VAL A 186 8.94 16.99 -5.97
CA VAL A 186 8.82 17.53 -7.35
C VAL A 186 9.90 17.00 -8.29
N GLY A 187 11.13 16.79 -7.80
CA GLY A 187 12.23 16.23 -8.58
C GLY A 187 11.95 14.79 -9.01
N GLN A 188 11.69 13.91 -8.04
CA GLN A 188 11.38 12.51 -8.31
C GLN A 188 10.09 12.35 -9.11
N ARG A 189 9.04 13.13 -8.79
CA ARG A 189 7.78 13.13 -9.53
C ARG A 189 7.98 13.50 -10.99
N ASN A 190 8.80 14.52 -11.28
CA ASN A 190 9.09 14.90 -12.66
C ASN A 190 9.89 13.82 -13.39
N GLU A 191 10.94 13.27 -12.77
CA GLU A 191 11.75 12.19 -13.35
C GLU A 191 10.89 10.94 -13.64
N LEU A 192 10.05 10.53 -12.70
CA LEU A 192 9.16 9.38 -12.84
C LEU A 192 8.04 9.62 -13.85
N ASN A 193 7.45 10.82 -13.89
CA ASN A 193 6.45 11.18 -14.90
C ASN A 193 7.06 11.26 -16.31
N LEU A 194 8.32 11.68 -16.45
CA LEU A 194 9.02 11.63 -17.74
C LEU A 194 9.26 10.17 -18.18
N ALA A 195 9.54 9.28 -17.24
CA ALA A 195 9.80 7.87 -17.49
C ALA A 195 8.55 7.05 -17.84
N VAL A 196 7.45 7.23 -17.10
CA VAL A 196 6.26 6.35 -17.14
C VAL A 196 4.98 7.10 -17.55
N GLY A 197 5.01 8.43 -17.63
CA GLY A 197 3.84 9.29 -17.88
C GLY A 197 3.11 9.67 -16.61
N ASP A 198 2.79 8.68 -15.77
CA ASP A 198 2.11 8.86 -14.48
C ASP A 198 2.83 8.08 -13.36
N ILE A 199 3.26 8.78 -12.32
CA ILE A 199 3.87 8.21 -11.12
C ILE A 199 2.96 7.19 -10.42
N THR A 200 1.63 7.36 -10.50
CA THR A 200 0.65 6.40 -9.98
C THR A 200 0.86 5.01 -10.57
N ASP A 201 1.22 4.94 -11.86
CA ASP A 201 1.48 3.68 -12.55
C ASP A 201 2.78 3.01 -12.14
N THR A 202 3.70 3.76 -11.55
CA THR A 202 4.94 3.22 -10.98
C THR A 202 4.66 2.39 -9.74
N ILE A 203 3.73 2.83 -8.88
CA ILE A 203 3.40 2.15 -7.62
C ILE A 203 2.17 1.24 -7.70
N ARG A 204 1.32 1.39 -8.73
CA ARG A 204 0.15 0.52 -8.99
C ARG A 204 0.42 -0.98 -8.82
N PRO A 205 1.56 -1.54 -9.29
CA PRO A 205 1.83 -2.97 -9.14
C PRO A 205 1.81 -3.48 -7.70
N PHE A 206 2.10 -2.63 -6.70
CA PHE A 206 2.06 -3.01 -5.29
C PHE A 206 0.66 -3.22 -4.72
N PHE A 207 -0.39 -2.90 -5.49
CA PHE A 207 -1.79 -3.04 -5.08
C PHE A 207 -2.58 -4.04 -5.95
N ASN A 208 -1.92 -4.72 -6.90
CA ASN A 208 -2.60 -5.67 -7.79
C ASN A 208 -1.66 -6.81 -8.18
N TYR A 209 -1.96 -8.04 -7.77
CA TYR A 209 -1.11 -9.21 -8.02
C TYR A 209 -0.80 -9.47 -9.50
N ARG A 210 -1.73 -9.17 -10.41
CA ARG A 210 -1.49 -9.35 -11.85
C ARG A 210 -0.48 -8.33 -12.34
N ALA A 211 -0.66 -7.06 -11.97
CA ALA A 211 0.31 -6.02 -12.30
C ALA A 211 1.67 -6.28 -11.65
N PHE A 212 1.71 -6.73 -10.40
CA PHE A 212 2.92 -7.15 -9.71
C PHE A 212 3.67 -8.23 -10.50
N ARG A 213 2.96 -9.30 -10.89
CA ARG A 213 3.53 -10.41 -11.66
C ARG A 213 3.97 -9.98 -13.05
N ASP A 214 3.19 -9.16 -13.74
CA ASP A 214 3.35 -8.92 -15.18
C ASP A 214 4.25 -7.71 -15.49
N SER A 215 4.43 -6.76 -14.56
CA SER A 215 5.13 -5.49 -14.81
C SER A 215 6.37 -5.20 -13.96
N LEU A 216 6.59 -5.97 -12.89
CA LEU A 216 7.80 -5.84 -12.07
C LEU A 216 8.88 -6.82 -12.51
N ASP A 217 10.13 -6.39 -12.36
CA ASP A 217 11.30 -7.21 -12.64
C ASP A 217 11.35 -8.44 -11.73
N SER A 218 12.00 -9.51 -12.20
CA SER A 218 12.11 -10.76 -11.43
C SER A 218 12.72 -10.55 -10.06
N GLU A 219 13.69 -9.65 -9.93
CA GLU A 219 14.38 -9.35 -8.67
C GLU A 219 13.41 -8.85 -7.60
N ILE A 220 12.58 -7.85 -7.94
CA ILE A 220 11.54 -7.32 -7.04
C ILE A 220 10.48 -8.39 -6.73
N ARG A 221 10.09 -9.20 -7.72
CA ARG A 221 9.08 -10.25 -7.52
C ARG A 221 9.53 -11.36 -6.59
N THR A 222 10.84 -11.58 -6.47
CA THR A 222 11.42 -12.58 -5.57
C THR A 222 11.78 -12.02 -4.19
N MET A 223 11.75 -10.69 -4.02
CA MET A 223 11.94 -10.09 -2.71
C MET A 223 10.85 -10.56 -1.76
N THR A 224 11.23 -10.77 -0.50
CA THR A 224 10.30 -11.01 0.59
C THR A 224 10.72 -10.14 1.77
N ARG A 225 9.93 -10.13 2.85
CA ARG A 225 10.30 -9.39 4.07
C ARG A 225 11.51 -9.96 4.82
N VAL A 226 12.01 -11.13 4.42
CA VAL A 226 13.23 -11.76 4.95
C VAL A 226 14.17 -12.03 3.78
N ALA A 227 15.19 -11.19 3.63
CA ALA A 227 16.08 -11.19 2.48
C ALA A 227 17.54 -11.21 2.92
N ASP A 228 17.85 -12.03 3.93
CA ASP A 228 19.22 -12.20 4.42
C ASP A 228 20.07 -12.96 3.41
N GLU A 229 21.35 -12.60 3.30
CA GLU A 229 22.32 -13.24 2.39
C GLU A 229 22.55 -14.73 2.71
N ASP A 230 22.35 -15.12 3.98
CA ASP A 230 22.46 -16.50 4.47
C ASP A 230 21.20 -16.83 5.31
N PRO A 231 20.05 -17.09 4.65
CA PRO A 231 18.78 -17.30 5.34
C PRO A 231 18.80 -18.64 6.09
N SER A 232 18.30 -18.62 7.32
CA SER A 232 18.06 -19.83 8.10
C SER A 232 17.08 -20.78 7.39
N GLU A 233 17.07 -22.06 7.77
CA GLU A 233 16.13 -23.05 7.20
C GLU A 233 14.66 -22.59 7.30
N GLY A 234 14.30 -21.88 8.37
CA GLY A 234 12.95 -21.32 8.54
C GLY A 234 12.64 -20.18 7.58
N GLU A 235 13.62 -19.36 7.22
CA GLU A 235 13.45 -18.24 6.27
C GLU A 235 13.34 -18.75 4.84
N GLN A 236 14.13 -19.75 4.47
CA GLN A 236 14.04 -20.41 3.18
C GLN A 236 12.65 -21.05 2.99
N SER A 237 12.17 -21.80 3.98
CA SER A 237 10.83 -22.40 3.95
C SER A 237 9.74 -21.33 3.82
N TYR A 238 9.87 -20.20 4.52
CA TYR A 238 8.92 -19.10 4.41
C TYR A 238 8.92 -18.49 3.00
N GLN A 239 10.08 -18.23 2.41
CA GLN A 239 10.20 -17.66 1.07
C GLN A 239 9.53 -18.56 0.03
N GLU A 240 9.80 -19.87 0.10
CA GLU A 240 9.20 -20.86 -0.81
C GLU A 240 7.67 -20.90 -0.68
N GLU A 241 7.14 -20.88 0.54
CA GLU A 241 5.69 -20.87 0.76
C GLU A 241 5.04 -19.56 0.30
N TYR A 242 5.69 -18.42 0.57
CA TYR A 242 5.21 -17.10 0.17
C TYR A 242 5.08 -16.99 -1.36
N LEU A 243 6.11 -17.40 -2.10
CA LEU A 243 6.14 -17.31 -3.57
C LEU A 243 5.08 -18.19 -4.27
N GLN A 244 4.51 -19.16 -3.57
CA GLN A 244 3.39 -19.97 -4.08
C GLN A 244 2.03 -19.24 -4.00
N ARG A 245 1.90 -18.16 -3.21
CA ARG A 245 0.66 -17.38 -3.05
C ARG A 245 0.72 -16.09 -3.87
N GLU A 246 0.37 -16.17 -5.15
CA GLU A 246 0.43 -15.00 -6.06
C GLU A 246 -0.36 -13.77 -5.55
N ARG A 247 -1.44 -13.97 -4.79
CA ARG A 247 -2.35 -12.89 -4.36
C ARG A 247 -2.00 -12.26 -3.00
N VAL A 248 -0.88 -12.64 -2.39
CA VAL A 248 -0.36 -12.04 -1.16
C VAL A 248 0.88 -11.25 -1.50
N LEU A 249 0.82 -9.94 -1.26
CA LEU A 249 1.95 -9.05 -1.47
C LEU A 249 2.38 -8.45 -0.13
N VAL A 250 3.60 -8.75 0.31
CA VAL A 250 4.24 -8.05 1.42
C VAL A 250 5.16 -6.99 0.83
N VAL A 251 4.73 -5.73 0.91
CA VAL A 251 5.41 -4.61 0.27
C VAL A 251 6.33 -3.95 1.29
N THR A 252 7.63 -4.13 1.08
CA THR A 252 8.70 -3.53 1.89
C THR A 252 9.23 -2.25 1.25
N ARG A 253 9.94 -1.45 2.05
CA ARG A 253 10.63 -0.26 1.54
C ARG A 253 11.59 -0.59 0.39
N ASP A 254 12.39 -1.65 0.53
CA ASP A 254 13.40 -2.02 -0.46
C ASP A 254 12.79 -2.35 -1.83
N MET A 255 11.60 -2.99 -1.85
CA MET A 255 10.87 -3.24 -3.09
C MET A 255 10.46 -1.94 -3.78
N VAL A 256 9.97 -0.96 -3.02
CA VAL A 256 9.56 0.34 -3.54
C VAL A 256 10.79 1.10 -4.05
N ASP A 257 11.85 1.15 -3.25
CA ASP A 257 13.11 1.80 -3.60
C ASP A 257 13.71 1.23 -4.89
N GLN A 258 13.77 -0.10 -5.02
CA GLN A 258 14.27 -0.73 -6.23
C GLN A 258 13.37 -0.45 -7.43
N ARG A 259 12.04 -0.48 -7.27
CA ARG A 259 11.12 -0.15 -8.37
C ARG A 259 11.35 1.27 -8.87
N LEU A 260 11.44 2.25 -7.97
CA LEU A 260 11.64 3.65 -8.34
C LEU A 260 12.97 3.83 -9.08
N ARG A 261 14.05 3.18 -8.63
CA ARG A 261 15.35 3.20 -9.33
C ARG A 261 15.28 2.57 -10.71
N ASN A 262 14.70 1.37 -10.83
CA ASN A 262 14.59 0.67 -12.12
C ASN A 262 13.82 1.51 -13.15
N VAL A 263 12.80 2.25 -12.72
CA VAL A 263 12.05 3.14 -13.61
C VAL A 263 12.92 4.29 -14.14
N VAL A 264 13.66 4.96 -13.26
CA VAL A 264 14.52 6.08 -13.64
C VAL A 264 15.67 5.61 -14.53
N GLU A 265 16.36 4.54 -14.16
CA GLU A 265 17.51 4.01 -14.91
C GLU A 265 17.11 3.53 -16.32
N ASN A 266 15.95 2.87 -16.45
CA ASN A 266 15.45 2.42 -17.75
C ASN A 266 15.11 3.61 -18.68
N TYR A 267 14.61 4.72 -18.12
CA TYR A 267 14.37 5.93 -18.90
C TYR A 267 15.67 6.55 -19.41
N ASP A 268 16.66 6.73 -18.54
CA ASP A 268 17.97 7.26 -18.91
C ASP A 268 18.62 6.42 -20.02
N GLU A 269 18.47 5.10 -19.97
CA GLU A 269 18.98 4.22 -21.01
C GLU A 269 18.22 4.40 -22.35
N ILE A 270 16.90 4.54 -22.30
CA ILE A 270 16.07 4.80 -23.50
C ILE A 270 16.40 6.16 -24.10
N GLU A 271 16.51 7.22 -23.29
CA GLU A 271 16.88 8.56 -23.76
C GLU A 271 18.30 8.58 -24.33
N HIS A 272 19.26 7.91 -23.69
CA HIS A 272 20.59 7.73 -24.23
C HIS A 272 20.56 6.97 -25.57
N ARG A 273 19.72 5.94 -25.71
CA ARG A 273 19.59 5.19 -26.98
C ARG A 273 18.93 6.04 -28.07
N LEU A 274 17.92 6.85 -27.72
CA LEU A 274 17.23 7.75 -28.66
C LEU A 274 18.10 8.92 -29.12
N SER A 275 18.91 9.51 -28.23
CA SER A 275 19.87 10.57 -28.58
C SER A 275 21.01 10.12 -29.49
N ARG A 276 21.25 8.80 -29.61
CA ARG A 276 22.18 8.23 -30.60
C ARG A 276 21.60 8.10 -32.01
N TYR A 277 20.29 8.27 -32.19
CA TYR A 277 19.71 8.38 -33.53
C TYR A 277 19.94 9.80 -34.06
N PRO A 278 20.54 9.97 -35.24
CA PRO A 278 20.69 11.29 -35.82
C PRO A 278 19.29 11.87 -36.02
N ALA A 279 19.01 13.03 -35.41
CA ALA A 279 17.84 13.82 -35.71
C ALA A 279 17.82 14.04 -37.22
N SER A 280 16.98 13.30 -37.93
CA SER A 280 16.82 13.44 -39.37
C SER A 280 16.32 14.85 -39.60
N ARG A 281 17.24 15.71 -40.05
CA ARG A 281 16.96 17.05 -40.56
C ARG A 281 15.88 16.91 -41.64
N TYR A 282 14.70 17.44 -41.35
CA TYR A 282 13.81 17.97 -42.36
C TYR A 282 14.10 19.46 -42.50
#